data_AF-A0A834I2I0-F1
#
_entry.id   AF-A0A834I2I0-F1
#
_cell.length_a   1.000
_cell.length_b   1.000
_cell.length_c   1.000
_cell.angle_alpha   90.00
_cell.angle_beta   90.00
_cell.angle_gamma   90.00
#
_symmetry.space_group_name_H-M   'P 1'
#
loop_
_entity.id
_entity.type
_entity.pdbx_description
1 polymer ?
#
loop_
_entity_poly.entity_id
_entity_poly.type
_entity_poly.pdbx_seq_one_letter_code
_entity_poly.pdbx_strand_id
1 'polypeptide(L)'
;MFVEFFFLLGDEDVKKLTDNIQITITCSLAGVKAVIYQSDNFAHLINTIIKEERVLLQSKDENIKNLYWSFVKYINKCAIAIVVIAGGTAGLLVVATSTIGLLSDSDDKPMIFLAHFPFNQKKHYFTSILIQASSVGVATVYYCMSQILYLCILTFVKAKLKVLQYHFRCFKIENGTNDAKRARELVKYHQRIIRFVEKLNDSIKYLLLIEFLSSSLNIASVMYQLLSAQTLTDIIFSISYLMVLIGQLFILAWHANEIKVESVAVSDAAYDSSWYASSYNIKQMIQMVIMRSNKPLLLTIGPFNPLTTQTVISVINAAYSYVMIMTNGNDL
;
A
#
# COMPACT_ATOMS: atom_id res chain seq x y z
N MET A 1 -3.61 8.51 25.66
CA MET A 1 -3.59 7.17 25.01
C MET A 1 -2.60 6.23 25.69
N PHE A 2 -1.30 6.55 25.83
CA PHE A 2 -0.33 5.66 26.51
C PHE A 2 -0.61 5.34 28.00
N VAL A 3 -1.21 6.26 28.75
CA VAL A 3 -1.44 6.09 30.20
C VAL A 3 -2.55 5.07 30.52
N GLU A 4 -3.48 4.80 29.60
CA GLU A 4 -4.58 3.85 29.82
C GLU A 4 -4.26 2.40 29.42
N PHE A 5 -3.20 2.15 28.64
CA PHE A 5 -2.78 0.78 28.31
C PHE A 5 -2.48 -0.04 29.57
N PHE A 6 -1.89 0.60 30.59
CA PHE A 6 -1.60 -0.05 31.87
C PHE A 6 -2.82 -0.20 32.79
N PHE A 7 -3.82 0.68 32.69
CA PHE A 7 -5.05 0.58 33.48
C PHE A 7 -6.01 -0.48 32.92
N LEU A 8 -6.12 -0.60 31.60
CA LEU A 8 -6.90 -1.64 30.92
C LEU A 8 -6.32 -3.05 31.07
N LEU A 9 -5.03 -3.18 31.37
CA LEU A 9 -4.41 -4.46 31.73
C LEU A 9 -4.92 -4.98 33.10
N GLY A 10 -5.55 -4.12 33.89
CA GLY A 10 -6.12 -4.45 35.21
C GLY A 10 -7.62 -4.73 35.21
N ASP A 11 -8.35 -4.51 34.11
CA ASP A 11 -9.79 -4.76 33.98
C ASP A 11 -10.03 -5.87 32.93
N GLU A 12 -10.82 -6.89 33.26
CA GLU A 12 -10.95 -8.16 32.50
C GLU A 12 -11.66 -8.06 31.11
N ASP A 13 -11.88 -6.86 30.57
CA ASP A 13 -12.59 -6.64 29.30
C ASP A 13 -11.66 -6.75 28.07
N VAL A 14 -11.25 -7.97 27.73
CA VAL A 14 -10.32 -8.28 26.62
C VAL A 14 -10.79 -7.72 25.27
N LYS A 15 -12.11 -7.66 25.02
CA LYS A 15 -12.69 -7.10 23.78
C LYS A 15 -12.38 -5.61 23.62
N LYS A 16 -12.64 -4.81 24.67
CA LYS A 16 -12.37 -3.36 24.68
C LYS A 16 -10.87 -3.06 24.57
N LEU A 17 -10.04 -3.89 25.21
CA LEU A 17 -8.59 -3.80 25.08
C LEU A 17 -8.15 -4.00 23.61
N THR A 18 -8.72 -5.00 22.95
CA THR A 18 -8.38 -5.35 21.56
C THR A 18 -8.75 -4.22 20.59
N ASP A 19 -9.91 -3.58 20.75
CA ASP A 19 -10.33 -2.39 19.97
C ASP A 19 -9.34 -1.21 20.14
N ASN A 20 -8.97 -0.91 21.38
CA ASN A 20 -8.06 0.20 21.68
C ASN A 20 -6.65 -0.05 21.13
N ILE A 21 -6.18 -1.30 21.16
CA ILE A 21 -4.88 -1.68 20.57
C ILE A 21 -4.89 -1.41 19.06
N GLN A 22 -5.95 -1.76 18.34
CA GLN A 22 -6.04 -1.53 16.88
C GLN A 22 -5.94 -0.04 16.53
N ILE A 23 -6.69 0.79 17.25
CA ILE A 23 -6.71 2.23 17.02
C ILE A 23 -5.35 2.83 17.37
N THR A 24 -4.74 2.39 18.47
CA THR A 24 -3.39 2.85 18.87
C THR A 24 -2.32 2.47 17.83
N ILE A 25 -2.37 1.24 17.31
CA ILE A 25 -1.46 0.80 16.22
C ILE A 25 -1.70 1.63 14.96
N THR A 26 -2.95 1.86 14.59
CA THR A 26 -3.30 2.62 13.38
C THR A 26 -2.87 4.09 13.50
N CYS A 27 -3.11 4.73 14.65
CA CYS A 27 -2.70 6.11 14.91
C CYS A 27 -1.18 6.26 14.99
N SER A 28 -0.47 5.32 15.63
CA SER A 28 1.00 5.35 15.69
C SER A 28 1.62 5.19 14.30
N LEU A 29 1.09 4.27 13.47
CA LEU A 29 1.49 4.11 12.08
C LEU A 29 1.23 5.38 11.26
N ALA A 30 0.10 6.04 11.46
CA ALA A 30 -0.20 7.32 10.81
C ALA A 30 0.81 8.42 11.21
N GLY A 31 1.17 8.49 12.49
CA GLY A 31 2.21 9.41 12.97
C GLY A 31 3.58 9.13 12.33
N VAL A 32 4.00 7.86 12.29
CA VAL A 32 5.26 7.44 11.64
C VAL A 32 5.27 7.81 10.15
N LYS A 33 4.18 7.53 9.43
CA LYS A 33 4.02 7.92 8.03
C LYS A 33 4.12 9.43 7.84
N ALA A 34 3.49 10.22 8.71
CA ALA A 34 3.51 11.68 8.62
C ALA A 34 4.94 12.23 8.75
N VAL A 35 5.71 11.70 9.70
CA VAL A 35 7.13 12.07 9.87
C VAL A 35 7.96 11.67 8.65
N ILE A 36 7.75 10.46 8.11
CA ILE A 36 8.50 9.98 6.93
C ILE A 36 8.15 10.81 5.68
N TYR A 37 6.88 11.16 5.48
CA TYR A 37 6.45 12.00 4.34
C TYR A 37 6.96 13.44 4.42
N GLN A 38 7.23 13.94 5.62
CA GLN A 38 7.88 15.23 5.82
C GLN A 38 9.40 15.20 5.61
N SER A 39 10.02 14.02 5.47
CA SER A 39 11.46 13.93 5.25
C SER A 39 11.88 14.51 3.89
N ASP A 40 13.02 15.21 3.87
CA ASP A 40 13.58 15.80 2.65
C ASP A 40 13.82 14.76 1.54
N ASN A 41 14.19 13.53 1.93
CA ASN A 41 14.39 12.42 1.02
C ASN A 41 13.09 12.07 0.27
N PHE A 42 11.98 12.01 0.99
CA PHE A 42 10.68 11.69 0.41
C PHE A 42 10.17 12.85 -0.45
N ALA A 43 10.30 14.10 0.02
CA ALA A 43 9.95 15.28 -0.76
C ALA A 43 10.76 15.37 -2.08
N HIS A 44 12.06 15.06 -2.04
CA HIS A 44 12.90 14.99 -3.23
C HIS A 44 12.46 13.87 -4.19
N LEU A 45 12.08 12.69 -3.67
CA LEU A 45 11.56 11.57 -4.46
C LEU A 45 10.30 12.00 -5.23
N ILE A 46 9.31 12.58 -4.52
CA ILE A 46 8.06 13.04 -5.12
C ILE A 46 8.31 14.14 -6.16
N ASN A 47 9.17 15.11 -5.86
CA ASN A 47 9.53 16.16 -6.82
C ASN A 47 10.21 15.59 -8.08
N THR A 48 11.00 14.52 -7.94
CA THR A 48 11.61 13.82 -9.09
C THR A 48 10.53 13.14 -9.93
N ILE A 49 9.57 12.45 -9.30
CA ILE A 49 8.43 11.82 -9.97
C ILE A 49 7.62 12.85 -10.75
N ILE A 50 7.22 13.96 -10.10
CA ILE A 50 6.43 15.03 -10.74
C ILE A 50 7.15 15.61 -11.96
N LYS A 51 8.46 15.85 -11.86
CA LYS A 51 9.26 16.37 -12.97
C LYS A 51 9.31 15.39 -14.14
N GLU A 52 9.57 14.12 -13.87
CA GLU A 52 9.64 13.09 -14.91
C GLU A 52 8.27 12.79 -15.54
N GLU A 53 7.21 12.78 -14.73
CA GLU A 53 5.83 12.62 -15.18
C GLU A 53 5.40 13.75 -16.13
N ARG A 54 5.76 15.00 -15.82
CA ARG A 54 5.51 16.14 -16.71
C ARG A 54 6.18 15.96 -18.07
N VAL A 55 7.40 15.42 -18.10
CA VAL A 55 8.11 15.14 -19.36
C VAL A 55 7.39 14.06 -20.17
N LEU A 56 6.89 13.00 -19.50
CA LEU A 56 6.11 11.95 -20.17
C LEU A 56 4.79 12.48 -20.74
N LEU A 57 4.10 13.38 -20.03
CA LEU A 57 2.88 14.03 -20.49
C LEU A 57 3.11 15.00 -21.66
N GLN A 58 4.29 15.61 -21.74
CA GLN A 58 4.69 16.52 -22.81
C GLN A 58 5.31 15.80 -24.03
N SER A 59 5.39 14.47 -24.01
CA SER A 59 5.92 13.70 -25.14
C SER A 59 5.13 13.98 -26.43
N LYS A 60 5.76 13.81 -27.60
CA LYS A 60 5.06 13.92 -28.88
C LYS A 60 4.35 12.62 -29.28
N ASP A 61 4.76 11.50 -28.68
CA ASP A 61 4.25 10.17 -29.02
C ASP A 61 2.88 9.92 -28.39
N GLU A 62 1.85 9.89 -29.24
CA GLU A 62 0.46 9.65 -28.81
C GLU A 62 0.28 8.28 -28.15
N ASN A 63 1.04 7.26 -28.58
CA ASN A 63 1.04 5.94 -27.96
C ASN A 63 1.50 5.97 -26.49
N ILE A 64 2.52 6.78 -26.16
CA ILE A 64 3.02 6.92 -24.79
C ILE A 64 1.99 7.64 -23.93
N LYS A 65 1.33 8.67 -24.48
CA LYS A 65 0.24 9.37 -23.78
C LYS A 65 -0.94 8.45 -23.51
N ASN A 66 -1.38 7.68 -24.51
CA ASN A 66 -2.50 6.75 -24.37
C ASN A 66 -2.19 5.66 -23.33
N LEU A 67 -0.96 5.14 -23.33
CA LEU A 67 -0.48 4.20 -22.32
C LEU A 67 -0.54 4.82 -20.91
N TYR A 68 -0.01 6.03 -20.74
CA TYR A 68 -0.02 6.73 -19.46
C TYR A 68 -1.45 7.06 -18.99
N TRP A 69 -2.32 7.54 -19.87
CA TRP A 69 -3.73 7.79 -19.57
C TRP A 69 -4.48 6.53 -19.14
N SER A 70 -4.14 5.37 -19.70
CA SER A 70 -4.68 4.08 -19.25
C SER A 70 -4.31 3.80 -17.79
N PHE A 71 -3.05 4.06 -17.40
CA PHE A 71 -2.61 3.95 -16.01
C PHE A 71 -3.33 4.94 -15.09
N VAL A 72 -3.50 6.19 -15.50
CA VAL A 72 -4.24 7.19 -14.70
C VAL A 72 -5.69 6.77 -14.47
N LYS A 73 -6.38 6.29 -15.52
CA LYS A 73 -7.75 5.76 -15.40
C LYS A 73 -7.82 4.57 -14.44
N TYR A 74 -6.83 3.68 -14.50
CA TYR A 74 -6.72 2.56 -13.58
C TYR A 74 -6.51 3.02 -12.13
N ILE A 75 -5.56 3.93 -11.88
CA ILE A 75 -5.29 4.51 -10.56
C ILE A 75 -6.56 5.15 -9.99
N ASN A 76 -7.28 5.94 -10.79
CA ASN A 76 -8.51 6.59 -10.33
C ASN A 76 -9.59 5.58 -9.94
N LYS A 77 -9.76 4.49 -10.71
CA LYS A 77 -10.71 3.42 -10.36
C LYS A 77 -10.31 2.74 -9.05
N CYS A 78 -9.02 2.43 -8.86
CA CYS A 78 -8.50 1.85 -7.62
C CYS A 78 -8.66 2.81 -6.44
N ALA A 79 -8.38 4.10 -6.63
CA ALA A 79 -8.52 5.12 -5.59
C ALA A 79 -9.98 5.25 -5.13
N ILE A 80 -10.94 5.29 -6.07
CA ILE A 80 -12.37 5.30 -5.74
C ILE A 80 -12.75 4.04 -4.97
N ALA A 81 -12.29 2.86 -5.41
CA ALA A 81 -12.58 1.60 -4.71
C ALA A 81 -12.02 1.61 -3.27
N ILE A 82 -10.76 2.04 -3.08
CA ILE A 82 -10.15 2.14 -1.75
C ILE A 82 -10.96 3.09 -0.84
N VAL A 83 -11.33 4.27 -1.33
CA VAL A 83 -12.10 5.25 -0.56
C VAL A 83 -13.48 4.73 -0.21
N VAL A 84 -14.17 4.06 -1.14
CA VAL A 84 -15.51 3.51 -0.90
C VAL A 84 -15.47 2.36 0.13
N ILE A 85 -14.51 1.44 0.02
CA ILE A 85 -14.41 0.29 0.92
C ILE A 85 -13.95 0.76 2.32
N ALA A 86 -12.86 1.54 2.42
CA ALA A 86 -12.35 2.01 3.70
C ALA A 86 -13.28 3.04 4.36
N GLY A 87 -13.90 3.92 3.57
CA GLY A 87 -14.91 4.87 4.06
C GLY A 87 -16.20 4.18 4.49
N GLY A 88 -16.65 3.17 3.75
CA GLY A 88 -17.84 2.39 4.08
C GLY A 88 -17.71 1.60 5.38
N THR A 89 -16.54 0.98 5.62
CA THR A 89 -16.26 0.26 6.86
C THR A 89 -16.19 1.19 8.08
N ALA A 90 -15.53 2.35 7.95
CA ALA A 90 -15.50 3.37 9.00
C ALA A 90 -16.91 3.95 9.26
N GLY A 91 -17.69 4.19 8.21
CA GLY A 91 -19.08 4.67 8.32
C GLY A 91 -19.97 3.66 9.04
N LEU A 92 -19.83 2.37 8.73
CA LEU A 92 -20.57 1.29 9.40
C LEU A 92 -20.30 1.27 10.92
N LEU A 93 -19.04 1.44 11.34
CA LEU A 93 -18.67 1.53 12.75
C LEU A 93 -19.36 2.70 13.47
N VAL A 94 -19.30 3.89 12.87
CA VAL A 94 -19.89 5.12 13.44
C VAL A 94 -21.40 5.00 13.53
N VAL A 95 -22.06 4.47 12.50
CA VAL A 95 -23.52 4.30 12.49
C VAL A 95 -23.95 3.25 13.50
N ALA A 96 -23.29 2.09 13.54
CA ALA A 96 -23.64 1.00 14.46
C ALA A 96 -23.50 1.42 15.93
N THR A 97 -22.41 2.10 16.29
CA THR A 97 -22.19 2.60 17.66
C THR A 97 -23.19 3.70 18.04
N SER A 98 -23.51 4.60 17.10
CA SER A 98 -24.48 5.67 17.34
C SER A 98 -25.91 5.15 17.50
N THR A 99 -26.33 4.15 16.72
CA THR A 99 -27.68 3.56 16.83
C THR A 99 -27.84 2.75 18.11
N ILE A 100 -26.84 1.92 18.48
CA ILE A 100 -26.86 1.18 19.75
C ILE A 100 -26.87 2.17 20.94
N GLY A 101 -26.11 3.25 20.86
CA GLY A 101 -26.06 4.29 21.89
C GLY A 101 -27.33 5.14 22.03
N LEU A 102 -28.10 5.31 20.94
CA LEU A 102 -29.41 5.97 20.96
C LEU A 102 -30.53 5.06 21.48
N LEU A 103 -30.44 3.76 21.18
CA LEU A 103 -31.44 2.76 21.57
C LEU A 103 -31.21 2.22 23.00
N SER A 104 -29.99 2.37 23.54
CA SER A 104 -29.67 1.93 24.89
C SER A 104 -30.11 2.96 25.94
N ASP A 105 -31.04 2.54 26.80
CA ASP A 105 -31.47 3.27 28.00
C ASP A 105 -30.50 3.08 29.19
N SER A 106 -29.36 2.41 28.97
CA SER A 106 -28.36 2.17 30.01
C SER A 106 -27.46 3.40 30.25
N ASP A 107 -27.06 3.60 31.50
CA ASP A 107 -26.11 4.67 31.90
C ASP A 107 -24.71 4.51 31.29
N ASP A 108 -24.36 3.31 30.84
CA ASP A 108 -23.11 2.99 30.12
C ASP A 108 -23.38 2.82 28.63
N LYS A 109 -23.47 3.95 27.93
CA LYS A 109 -23.64 3.99 26.49
C LYS A 109 -22.33 3.61 25.77
N PRO A 110 -22.38 2.77 24.72
CA PRO A 110 -21.19 2.32 24.00
C PRO A 110 -20.50 3.49 23.28
N MET A 111 -19.18 3.54 23.41
CA MET A 111 -18.32 4.48 22.68
C MET A 111 -17.67 3.80 21.49
N ILE A 112 -17.25 4.59 20.49
CA ILE A 112 -16.52 4.08 19.32
C ILE A 112 -15.17 3.52 19.76
N PHE A 113 -14.51 4.21 20.68
CA PHE A 113 -13.30 3.74 21.33
C PHE A 113 -13.19 4.34 22.73
N LEU A 114 -12.43 3.67 23.59
CA LEU A 114 -12.20 4.16 24.94
C LEU A 114 -11.21 5.33 24.84
N ALA A 115 -11.67 6.52 25.22
CA ALA A 115 -10.81 7.69 25.29
C ALA A 115 -11.20 8.51 26.51
N HIS A 116 -10.25 8.80 27.39
CA HIS A 116 -10.46 9.75 28.47
C HIS A 116 -10.61 11.18 27.94
N PHE A 117 -11.73 11.82 28.27
CA PHE A 117 -11.98 13.23 27.96
C PHE A 117 -11.92 14.07 29.24
N PRO A 118 -11.44 15.33 29.18
CA PRO A 118 -11.37 16.22 30.36
C PRO A 118 -12.74 16.70 30.84
N PHE A 119 -13.83 16.31 30.18
CA PHE A 119 -15.21 16.64 30.53
C PHE A 119 -16.01 15.36 30.82
N ASN A 120 -17.07 15.48 31.64
CA ASN A 120 -17.87 14.34 32.06
C ASN A 120 -18.68 13.75 30.90
N GLN A 121 -18.26 12.56 30.43
CA GLN A 121 -18.77 11.90 29.23
C GLN A 121 -20.25 11.54 29.32
N LYS A 122 -20.71 11.14 30.51
CA LYS A 122 -22.11 10.78 30.76
C LYS A 122 -23.06 11.97 30.55
N LYS A 123 -22.60 13.18 30.86
CA LYS A 123 -23.39 14.42 30.72
C LYS A 123 -23.39 14.98 29.28
N HIS A 124 -22.31 14.78 28.53
CA HIS A 124 -22.11 15.35 27.21
C HIS A 124 -21.87 14.29 26.11
N TYR A 125 -22.65 13.21 26.16
CA TYR A 125 -22.50 12.04 25.28
C TYR A 125 -22.48 12.37 23.78
N PHE A 126 -23.43 13.18 23.30
CA PHE A 126 -23.51 13.57 21.88
C PHE A 126 -22.26 14.32 21.40
N THR A 127 -21.70 15.18 22.25
CA THR A 127 -20.46 15.91 21.89
C THR A 127 -19.26 14.97 21.85
N SER A 128 -19.20 13.99 22.75
CA SER A 128 -18.14 12.96 22.77
C SER A 128 -18.17 12.11 21.51
N ILE A 129 -19.35 11.63 21.10
CA ILE A 129 -19.52 10.88 19.85
C ILE A 129 -19.15 11.71 18.64
N LEU A 130 -19.56 12.97 18.59
CA LEU A 130 -19.26 13.83 17.44
C LEU A 130 -17.75 14.05 17.29
N ILE A 131 -17.04 14.26 18.40
CA ILE A 131 -15.58 14.36 18.42
C ILE A 131 -14.95 13.02 17.96
N GLN A 132 -15.39 11.90 18.50
CA GLN A 132 -14.85 10.58 18.11
C GLN A 132 -15.12 10.27 16.63
N ALA A 133 -16.34 10.48 16.14
CA ALA A 133 -16.70 10.28 14.73
C ALA A 133 -15.87 11.17 13.79
N SER A 134 -15.64 12.44 14.16
CA SER A 134 -14.77 13.34 13.39
C SER A 134 -13.32 12.85 13.36
N SER A 135 -12.80 12.32 14.47
CA SER A 135 -11.44 11.79 14.56
C SER A 135 -11.25 10.54 13.69
N VAL A 136 -12.24 9.64 13.67
CA VAL A 136 -12.24 8.46 12.79
C VAL A 136 -12.26 8.89 11.33
N GLY A 137 -13.11 9.86 10.97
CA GLY A 137 -13.16 10.40 9.61
C GLY A 137 -11.81 10.95 9.14
N VAL A 138 -11.13 11.76 9.96
CA VAL A 138 -9.80 12.29 9.65
C VAL A 138 -8.76 11.18 9.50
N ALA A 139 -8.78 10.19 10.39
CA ALA A 139 -7.86 9.04 10.33
C ALA A 139 -8.08 8.20 9.06
N THR A 140 -9.33 7.93 8.68
CA THR A 140 -9.67 7.19 7.46
C THR A 140 -9.23 7.96 6.21
N VAL A 141 -9.44 9.28 6.16
CA VAL A 141 -8.97 10.10 5.03
C VAL A 141 -7.45 10.04 4.92
N TYR A 142 -6.73 10.21 6.03
CA TYR A 142 -5.27 10.11 6.05
C TYR A 142 -4.77 8.74 5.57
N TYR A 143 -5.39 7.67 6.06
CA TYR A 143 -5.08 6.31 5.66
C TYR A 143 -5.30 6.11 4.14
N CYS A 144 -6.46 6.51 3.60
CA CYS A 144 -6.75 6.43 2.17
C CYS A 144 -5.72 7.21 1.32
N MET A 145 -5.40 8.44 1.73
CA MET A 145 -4.41 9.27 1.01
C MET A 145 -3.03 8.62 0.99
N SER A 146 -2.60 8.04 2.11
CA SER A 146 -1.35 7.29 2.17
C SER A 146 -1.35 6.08 1.23
N GLN A 147 -2.44 5.31 1.17
CA GLN A 147 -2.52 4.13 0.29
C GLN A 147 -2.51 4.52 -1.19
N ILE A 148 -3.26 5.56 -1.55
CA ILE A 148 -3.29 6.08 -2.92
C ILE A 148 -1.90 6.56 -3.34
N LEU A 149 -1.17 7.24 -2.45
CA LEU A 149 0.19 7.71 -2.71
C LEU A 149 1.16 6.56 -3.01
N TYR A 150 1.11 5.44 -2.27
CA TYR A 150 1.88 4.24 -2.61
C TYR A 150 1.50 3.68 -3.98
N LEU A 151 0.20 3.54 -4.24
CA LEU A 151 -0.30 3.00 -5.50
C LEU A 151 0.15 3.86 -6.69
N CYS A 152 0.14 5.19 -6.55
CA CYS A 152 0.67 6.12 -7.55
C CYS A 152 2.16 5.90 -7.80
N ILE A 153 2.98 5.84 -6.75
CA ILE A 153 4.43 5.66 -6.86
C ILE A 153 4.78 4.32 -7.55
N LEU A 154 4.15 3.22 -7.13
CA LEU A 154 4.41 1.90 -7.69
C LEU A 154 3.93 1.79 -9.14
N THR A 155 2.76 2.35 -9.45
CA THR A 155 2.23 2.36 -10.83
C THR A 155 3.09 3.25 -11.73
N PHE A 156 3.66 4.34 -11.22
CA PHE A 156 4.59 5.17 -11.97
C PHE A 156 5.87 4.42 -12.35
N VAL A 157 6.45 3.63 -11.43
CA VAL A 157 7.59 2.74 -11.75
C VAL A 157 7.22 1.76 -12.85
N LYS A 158 6.06 1.10 -12.73
CA LYS A 158 5.55 0.18 -13.76
C LYS A 158 5.39 0.88 -15.11
N ALA A 159 4.84 2.09 -15.13
CA ALA A 159 4.67 2.86 -16.35
C ALA A 159 6.02 3.17 -17.01
N LYS A 160 7.05 3.55 -16.24
CA LYS A 160 8.41 3.77 -16.80
C LYS A 160 9.00 2.51 -17.41
N LEU A 161 8.79 1.34 -16.80
CA LEU A 161 9.23 0.06 -17.35
C LEU A 161 8.50 -0.26 -18.67
N LYS A 162 7.18 -0.05 -18.75
CA LYS A 162 6.44 -0.23 -20.01
C LYS A 162 6.87 0.73 -21.11
N VAL A 163 7.12 1.99 -20.77
CA VAL A 163 7.66 2.98 -21.73
C VAL A 163 9.03 2.55 -22.23
N LEU A 164 9.89 2.02 -21.36
CA LEU A 164 11.19 1.46 -21.77
C LEU A 164 11.02 0.25 -22.71
N GLN A 165 10.13 -0.68 -22.40
CA GLN A 165 9.83 -1.82 -23.27
C GLN A 165 9.33 -1.35 -24.65
N TYR A 166 8.45 -0.34 -24.69
CA TYR A 166 7.98 0.27 -25.92
C TYR A 166 9.13 0.85 -26.75
N HIS A 167 10.03 1.60 -26.13
CA HIS A 167 11.18 2.16 -26.83
C HIS A 167 12.12 1.09 -27.39
N PHE A 168 12.32 -0.03 -26.70
CA PHE A 168 13.10 -1.15 -27.24
C PHE A 168 12.41 -1.81 -28.44
N ARG A 169 11.10 -2.05 -28.37
CA ARG A 169 10.33 -2.64 -29.48
C ARG A 169 10.29 -1.74 -30.72
N CYS A 170 10.26 -0.42 -30.53
CA CYS A 170 10.30 0.55 -31.62
C CYS A 170 11.71 0.81 -32.14
N PHE A 171 12.76 0.28 -31.52
CA PHE A 171 14.14 0.47 -31.95
C PHE A 171 14.40 -0.29 -33.26
N LYS A 172 14.39 0.46 -34.37
CA LYS A 172 14.73 -0.01 -35.72
C LYS A 172 16.03 0.62 -36.18
N ILE A 173 16.77 -0.11 -37.00
CA ILE A 173 18.03 0.34 -37.59
C ILE A 173 17.71 1.17 -38.83
N GLU A 174 18.22 2.40 -38.89
CA GLU A 174 18.04 3.31 -40.02
C GLU A 174 19.41 3.80 -40.53
N ASN A 175 20.26 4.28 -39.62
CA ASN A 175 21.57 4.89 -39.92
C ASN A 175 22.58 4.58 -38.80
N GLY A 176 23.60 3.77 -39.08
CA GLY A 176 24.46 3.14 -38.07
C GLY A 176 25.13 4.08 -37.04
N THR A 177 25.47 5.33 -37.39
CA THR A 177 26.06 6.31 -36.45
C THR A 177 25.03 6.99 -35.54
N ASN A 178 23.82 7.25 -36.04
CA ASN A 178 22.72 7.81 -35.25
C ASN A 178 22.09 6.72 -34.36
N ASP A 179 22.04 5.49 -34.86
CA ASP A 179 21.51 4.32 -34.14
C ASP A 179 22.36 3.99 -32.92
N ALA A 180 23.69 4.14 -33.00
CA ALA A 180 24.57 3.96 -31.86
C ALA A 180 24.31 5.00 -30.75
N LYS A 181 24.01 6.25 -31.11
CA LYS A 181 23.63 7.29 -30.14
C LYS A 181 22.29 6.98 -29.49
N ARG A 182 21.28 6.63 -30.29
CA ARG A 182 19.94 6.22 -29.81
C ARG A 182 20.01 5.01 -28.87
N ALA A 183 20.76 3.96 -29.24
CA ALA A 183 20.97 2.79 -28.39
C ALA A 183 21.65 3.16 -27.05
N ARG A 184 22.64 4.04 -27.08
CA ARG A 184 23.31 4.53 -25.87
C ARG A 184 22.36 5.32 -24.97
N GLU A 185 21.46 6.11 -25.54
CA GLU A 185 20.43 6.84 -24.79
C GLU A 185 19.42 5.88 -24.13
N LEU A 186 19.01 4.82 -24.83
CA LEU A 186 18.14 3.77 -24.28
C LEU A 186 18.80 3.04 -23.11
N VAL A 187 20.07 2.66 -23.25
CA VAL A 187 20.83 2.03 -22.16
C VAL A 187 20.94 2.98 -20.97
N LYS A 188 21.24 4.26 -21.20
CA LYS A 188 21.25 5.28 -20.13
C LYS A 188 19.87 5.48 -19.51
N TYR A 189 18.79 5.34 -20.27
CA TYR A 189 17.42 5.43 -19.75
C TYR A 189 17.08 4.21 -18.88
N HIS A 190 17.42 3.00 -19.31
CA HIS A 190 17.29 1.78 -18.49
C HIS A 190 18.09 1.88 -17.18
N GLN A 191 19.34 2.33 -17.23
CA GLN A 191 20.16 2.55 -16.02
C GLN A 191 19.61 3.64 -15.09
N ARG A 192 18.91 4.64 -15.63
CA ARG A 192 18.22 5.66 -14.82
C ARG A 192 17.01 5.05 -14.11
N ILE A 193 16.25 4.19 -14.78
CA ILE A 193 15.12 3.48 -14.16
C ILE A 193 15.60 2.55 -13.04
N ILE A 194 16.65 1.76 -13.27
CA ILE A 194 17.23 0.88 -12.23
C ILE A 194 17.61 1.69 -10.97
N ARG A 195 18.40 2.76 -11.16
CA ARG A 195 18.80 3.64 -10.04
C ARG A 195 17.63 4.32 -9.34
N PHE A 196 16.58 4.66 -10.09
CA PHE A 196 15.36 5.22 -9.52
C PHE A 196 14.64 4.19 -8.62
N VAL A 197 14.50 2.95 -9.08
CA VAL A 197 13.87 1.88 -8.29
C VAL A 197 14.70 1.53 -7.06
N GLU A 198 16.03 1.50 -7.16
CA GLU A 198 16.93 1.28 -6.02
C GLU A 198 16.76 2.38 -4.95
N LYS A 199 16.78 3.65 -5.36
CA LYS A 199 16.55 4.79 -4.45
C LYS A 199 15.15 4.77 -3.82
N LEU A 200 14.15 4.42 -4.61
CA LEU A 200 12.78 4.28 -4.15
C LEU A 200 12.69 3.16 -3.10
N ASN A 201 13.30 2.00 -3.36
CA ASN A 201 13.35 0.90 -2.42
C ASN A 201 14.04 1.30 -1.11
N ASP A 202 15.19 1.99 -1.17
CA ASP A 202 15.88 2.47 0.02
C ASP A 202 15.06 3.46 0.84
N SER A 203 14.23 4.27 0.18
CA SER A 203 13.37 5.25 0.83
C SER A 203 12.13 4.61 1.49
N ILE A 204 11.58 3.54 0.90
CA ILE A 204 10.32 2.94 1.37
C ILE A 204 10.50 1.63 2.13
N LYS A 205 11.64 0.94 2.07
CA LYS A 205 11.79 -0.43 2.62
C LYS A 205 11.45 -0.53 4.11
N TYR A 206 11.89 0.43 4.93
CA TYR A 206 11.59 0.43 6.37
C TYR A 206 10.16 0.85 6.66
N LEU A 207 9.62 1.73 5.83
CA LEU A 207 8.23 2.14 5.91
C LEU A 207 7.30 0.94 5.58
N LEU A 208 7.64 0.15 4.55
CA LEU A 208 6.95 -1.11 4.23
C LEU A 208 7.05 -2.15 5.35
N LEU A 209 8.20 -2.22 6.05
CA LEU A 209 8.38 -3.10 7.20
C LEU A 209 7.42 -2.75 8.34
N ILE A 210 7.35 -1.46 8.70
CA ILE A 210 6.47 -0.98 9.77
C ILE A 210 5.00 -1.17 9.38
N GLU A 211 4.65 -0.92 8.11
CA GLU A 211 3.31 -1.20 7.56
C GLU A 211 2.94 -2.66 7.76
N PHE A 212 3.81 -3.57 7.34
CA PHE A 212 3.55 -5.00 7.36
C PHE A 212 3.40 -5.54 8.79
N LEU A 213 4.27 -5.10 9.71
CA LEU A 213 4.17 -5.46 11.13
C LEU A 213 2.88 -4.94 11.76
N SER A 214 2.53 -3.70 11.48
CA SER A 214 1.31 -3.07 12.00
C SER A 214 0.05 -3.77 11.46
N SER A 215 0.01 -4.07 10.16
CA SER A 215 -1.08 -4.82 9.54
C SER A 215 -1.19 -6.23 10.10
N SER A 216 -0.06 -6.90 10.39
CA SER A 216 -0.06 -8.25 10.97
C SER A 216 -0.68 -8.25 12.38
N LEU A 217 -0.32 -7.26 13.21
CA LEU A 217 -0.92 -7.10 14.54
C LEU A 217 -2.40 -6.74 14.48
N ASN A 218 -2.80 -5.86 13.56
CA ASN A 218 -4.21 -5.54 13.34
C ASN A 218 -5.00 -6.77 12.88
N ILE A 219 -4.48 -7.58 11.95
CA ILE A 219 -5.15 -8.81 11.51
C ILE A 219 -5.34 -9.77 12.69
N ALA A 220 -4.30 -10.00 13.51
CA ALA A 220 -4.40 -10.87 14.68
C ALA A 220 -5.47 -10.39 15.68
N SER A 221 -5.50 -9.07 15.92
CA SER A 221 -6.47 -8.42 16.79
C SER A 221 -7.91 -8.55 16.29
N VAL A 222 -8.15 -8.32 14.99
CA VAL A 222 -9.48 -8.45 14.37
C VAL A 222 -9.95 -9.90 14.32
N MET A 223 -9.03 -10.84 14.09
CA MET A 223 -9.35 -12.27 14.15
C MET A 223 -9.85 -12.69 15.54
N TYR A 224 -9.23 -12.18 16.61
CA TYR A 224 -9.73 -12.42 17.97
C TYR A 224 -11.11 -11.81 18.21
N GLN A 225 -11.36 -10.60 17.71
CA GLN A 225 -12.69 -9.97 17.78
C GLN A 225 -13.75 -10.76 17.04
N LEU A 226 -13.41 -11.30 15.87
CA LEU A 226 -14.32 -12.14 15.10
C LEU A 226 -14.71 -13.41 15.86
N LEU A 227 -13.77 -14.01 16.61
CA LEU A 227 -14.00 -15.23 17.39
C LEU A 227 -14.74 -14.96 18.71
N SER A 228 -14.61 -13.77 19.28
CA SER A 228 -15.32 -13.32 20.48
C SER A 228 -16.60 -12.55 20.19
N ALA A 229 -16.97 -12.40 18.91
CA ALA A 229 -18.14 -11.64 18.50
C ALA A 229 -19.44 -12.35 18.90
N GLN A 230 -20.32 -11.62 19.61
CA GLN A 230 -21.62 -12.13 20.06
C GLN A 230 -22.79 -11.59 19.22
N THR A 231 -22.60 -10.46 18.54
CA THR A 231 -23.64 -9.79 17.76
C THR A 231 -23.35 -9.86 16.25
N LEU A 232 -24.40 -9.91 15.43
CA LEU A 232 -24.26 -9.88 13.97
C LEU A 232 -23.56 -8.60 13.48
N THR A 233 -23.76 -7.48 14.17
CA THR A 233 -23.09 -6.20 13.85
C THR A 233 -21.58 -6.28 14.06
N ASP A 234 -21.13 -6.92 15.15
CA ASP A 234 -19.70 -7.10 15.43
C ASP A 234 -19.04 -8.04 14.41
N ILE A 235 -19.74 -9.10 14.00
CA ILE A 235 -19.28 -10.04 12.98
C ILE A 235 -19.12 -9.31 11.63
N ILE A 236 -20.15 -8.58 11.19
CA ILE A 236 -20.13 -7.85 9.93
C ILE A 236 -19.00 -6.81 9.93
N PHE A 237 -18.86 -6.05 11.02
CA PHE A 237 -17.79 -5.06 11.16
C PHE A 237 -16.40 -5.73 11.08
N SER A 238 -16.18 -6.77 11.88
CA SER A 238 -14.89 -7.49 11.94
C SER A 238 -14.50 -8.08 10.58
N ILE A 239 -15.44 -8.74 9.88
CA ILE A 239 -15.20 -9.27 8.53
C ILE A 239 -14.88 -8.13 7.55
N SER A 240 -15.67 -7.04 7.59
CA SER A 240 -15.48 -5.92 6.68
C SER A 240 -14.11 -5.24 6.87
N TYR A 241 -13.69 -5.08 8.13
CA TYR A 241 -12.40 -4.49 8.47
C TYR A 241 -11.23 -5.43 8.12
N LEU A 242 -11.39 -6.74 8.35
CA LEU A 242 -10.43 -7.75 7.92
C LEU A 242 -10.21 -7.74 6.40
N MET A 243 -11.29 -7.60 5.62
CA MET A 243 -11.22 -7.49 4.16
C MET A 243 -10.48 -6.23 3.71
N VAL A 244 -10.62 -5.11 4.44
CA VAL A 244 -9.84 -3.89 4.17
C VAL A 244 -8.35 -4.13 4.41
N LEU A 245 -7.98 -4.75 5.54
CA LEU A 245 -6.58 -5.01 5.90
C LEU A 245 -5.90 -5.96 4.91
N ILE A 246 -6.57 -7.08 4.56
CA ILE A 246 -6.04 -8.05 3.60
C ILE A 246 -5.98 -7.44 2.20
N GLY A 247 -7.04 -6.75 1.77
CA GLY A 247 -7.09 -6.10 0.46
C GLY A 247 -5.98 -5.08 0.28
N GLN A 248 -5.67 -4.30 1.33
CA GLN A 248 -4.57 -3.34 1.33
C GLN A 248 -3.20 -4.03 1.11
N LEU A 249 -2.89 -5.08 1.88
CA LEU A 249 -1.65 -5.83 1.73
C LEU A 249 -1.54 -6.47 0.33
N PHE A 250 -2.64 -7.02 -0.16
CA PHE A 250 -2.70 -7.66 -1.47
C PHE A 250 -2.45 -6.67 -2.60
N ILE A 251 -3.10 -5.50 -2.60
CA ILE A 251 -2.91 -4.46 -3.62
C ILE A 251 -1.44 -4.02 -3.67
N LEU A 252 -0.84 -3.76 -2.51
CA LEU A 252 0.56 -3.35 -2.40
C LEU A 252 1.51 -4.42 -2.96
N ALA A 253 1.33 -5.68 -2.55
CA ALA A 253 2.16 -6.78 -2.99
C ALA A 253 1.97 -7.13 -4.47
N TRP A 254 0.75 -6.98 -4.98
CA TRP A 254 0.44 -7.13 -6.40
C TRP A 254 1.23 -6.12 -7.24
N HIS A 255 1.20 -4.84 -6.87
CA HIS A 255 1.96 -3.81 -7.58
C HIS A 255 3.47 -4.01 -7.50
N ALA A 256 4.00 -4.45 -6.36
CA ALA A 256 5.42 -4.81 -6.23
C ALA A 256 5.78 -6.01 -7.12
N ASN A 257 4.92 -7.03 -7.21
CA ASN A 257 5.12 -8.17 -8.09
C ASN A 257 5.03 -7.79 -9.57
N GLU A 258 4.14 -6.88 -9.95
CA GLU A 258 4.04 -6.36 -11.31
C GLU A 258 5.33 -5.61 -11.71
N ILE A 259 5.94 -4.83 -10.81
CA ILE A 259 7.24 -4.20 -11.07
C ILE A 259 8.32 -5.28 -11.35
N LYS A 260 8.32 -6.36 -10.56
CA LYS A 260 9.23 -7.50 -10.80
C LYS A 260 9.02 -8.09 -12.20
N VAL A 261 7.78 -8.43 -12.56
CA VAL A 261 7.45 -9.03 -13.88
C VAL A 261 7.84 -8.10 -15.02
N GLU A 262 7.44 -6.83 -14.94
CA GLU A 262 7.69 -5.83 -15.98
C GLU A 262 9.16 -5.45 -16.10
N SER A 263 9.95 -5.62 -15.04
CA SER A 263 11.41 -5.43 -15.08
C SER A 263 12.12 -6.54 -15.86
N VAL A 264 11.64 -7.77 -15.75
CA VAL A 264 12.16 -8.91 -16.52
C VAL A 264 11.71 -8.78 -17.97
N ALA A 265 10.45 -8.42 -18.25
CA ALA A 265 9.93 -8.25 -19.60
C ALA A 265 10.69 -7.20 -20.46
N VAL A 266 11.55 -6.38 -19.86
CA VAL A 266 12.51 -5.54 -20.59
C VAL A 266 13.50 -6.38 -21.40
N SER A 267 13.91 -7.56 -20.93
CA SER A 267 14.77 -8.48 -21.70
C SER A 267 14.09 -8.91 -22.99
N ASP A 268 12.81 -9.27 -22.90
CA ASP A 268 12.03 -9.77 -24.02
C ASP A 268 11.81 -8.65 -25.04
N ALA A 269 11.44 -7.45 -24.57
CA ALA A 269 11.30 -6.28 -25.43
C ALA A 269 12.62 -5.87 -26.11
N ALA A 270 13.76 -6.01 -25.41
CA ALA A 270 15.08 -5.76 -25.98
C ALA A 270 15.47 -6.84 -27.00
N TYR A 271 15.09 -8.10 -26.76
CA TYR A 271 15.32 -9.21 -27.68
C TYR A 271 14.52 -9.07 -28.97
N ASP A 272 13.27 -8.60 -28.89
CA ASP A 272 12.37 -8.35 -30.03
C ASP A 272 12.83 -7.21 -30.96
N SER A 273 13.80 -6.40 -30.51
CA SER A 273 14.35 -5.33 -31.35
C SER A 273 15.19 -5.87 -32.50
N SER A 274 15.42 -5.09 -33.57
CA SER A 274 16.23 -5.52 -34.71
C SER A 274 17.75 -5.55 -34.42
N TRP A 275 18.17 -5.77 -33.17
CA TRP A 275 19.56 -5.68 -32.71
C TRP A 275 20.52 -6.65 -33.42
N TYR A 276 20.04 -7.80 -33.89
CA TYR A 276 20.85 -8.79 -34.61
C TYR A 276 21.40 -8.29 -35.96
N ALA A 277 20.73 -7.30 -36.58
CA ALA A 277 21.19 -6.65 -37.80
C ALA A 277 22.07 -5.40 -37.54
N SER A 278 22.32 -5.05 -36.27
CA SER A 278 23.04 -3.82 -35.89
C SER A 278 24.56 -3.98 -35.87
N SER A 279 25.27 -2.87 -35.70
CA SER A 279 26.72 -2.86 -35.52
C SER A 279 27.15 -3.61 -34.24
N TYR A 280 28.40 -4.09 -34.21
CA TYR A 280 28.96 -4.83 -33.08
C TYR A 280 28.77 -4.11 -31.73
N ASN A 281 28.99 -2.79 -31.71
CA ASN A 281 28.83 -1.97 -30.50
C ASN A 281 27.39 -1.98 -29.97
N ILE A 282 26.39 -1.89 -30.86
CA ILE A 282 24.97 -1.90 -30.47
C ILE A 282 24.56 -3.29 -29.98
N LYS A 283 25.02 -4.35 -30.64
CA LYS A 283 24.82 -5.74 -30.20
C LYS A 283 25.29 -5.94 -28.76
N GLN A 284 26.51 -5.53 -28.45
CA GLN A 284 27.05 -5.65 -27.09
C GLN A 284 26.23 -4.86 -26.05
N MET A 285 25.81 -3.62 -26.39
CA MET A 285 24.98 -2.81 -25.50
C MET A 285 23.64 -3.46 -25.18
N ILE A 286 22.95 -3.98 -26.19
CA ILE A 286 21.63 -4.61 -26.02
C ILE A 286 21.77 -5.95 -25.30
N GLN A 287 22.80 -6.75 -25.60
CA GLN A 287 23.10 -7.97 -24.84
C GLN A 287 23.34 -7.69 -23.35
N MET A 288 24.06 -6.62 -23.00
CA MET A 288 24.23 -6.21 -21.60
C MET A 288 22.88 -5.84 -20.94
N VAL A 289 21.98 -5.18 -21.66
CA VAL A 289 20.63 -4.86 -21.15
C VAL A 289 19.83 -6.14 -20.91
N ILE A 290 19.86 -7.10 -21.84
CA ILE A 290 19.17 -8.39 -21.69
C ILE A 290 19.70 -9.13 -20.46
N MET A 291 21.02 -9.26 -20.32
CA MET A 291 21.64 -9.90 -19.15
C MET A 291 21.30 -9.20 -17.84
N ARG A 292 21.25 -7.86 -17.82
CA ARG A 292 20.89 -7.09 -16.61
C ARG A 292 19.40 -7.20 -16.27
N SER A 293 18.52 -7.23 -17.26
CA SER A 293 17.05 -7.28 -17.08
C SER A 293 16.59 -8.64 -16.54
N ASN A 294 17.32 -9.71 -16.82
CA ASN A 294 17.11 -11.03 -16.21
C ASN A 294 17.31 -11.04 -14.68
N LYS A 295 17.93 -9.99 -14.11
CA LYS A 295 17.95 -9.77 -12.65
C LYS A 295 16.80 -8.82 -12.28
N PRO A 296 15.68 -9.32 -11.73
CA PRO A 296 14.48 -8.52 -11.51
C PRO A 296 14.73 -7.36 -10.54
N LEU A 297 13.98 -6.28 -10.74
CA LEU A 297 13.88 -5.20 -9.77
C LEU A 297 12.87 -5.58 -8.70
N LEU A 298 13.32 -5.65 -7.45
CA LEU A 298 12.54 -6.10 -6.31
C LEU A 298 12.41 -4.99 -5.28
N LEU A 299 11.23 -4.87 -4.69
CA LEU A 299 11.00 -4.04 -3.51
C LEU A 299 11.07 -4.92 -2.27
N THR A 300 11.88 -4.53 -1.30
CA THR A 300 12.18 -5.34 -0.10
C THR A 300 11.49 -4.78 1.14
N ILE A 301 11.05 -5.68 2.02
CA ILE A 301 10.46 -5.31 3.31
C ILE A 301 11.60 -5.21 4.32
N GLY A 302 12.15 -4.01 4.53
CA GLY A 302 13.33 -3.81 5.39
C GLY A 302 14.50 -4.72 4.99
N PRO A 303 15.12 -5.45 5.94
CA PRO A 303 16.18 -6.43 5.66
C PRO A 303 15.65 -7.82 5.26
N PHE A 304 14.33 -8.01 5.17
CA PHE A 304 13.70 -9.31 4.92
C PHE A 304 13.45 -9.58 3.42
N ASN A 305 12.65 -10.61 3.15
CA ASN A 305 12.27 -11.06 1.82
C ASN A 305 11.61 -9.95 0.97
N PRO A 306 11.71 -10.05 -0.36
CA PRO A 306 11.04 -9.12 -1.27
C PRO A 306 9.53 -9.20 -1.13
N LEU A 307 8.89 -8.04 -1.16
CA LEU A 307 7.44 -7.91 -1.15
C LEU A 307 6.89 -8.51 -2.45
N THR A 308 6.20 -9.65 -2.31
CA THR A 308 5.57 -10.36 -3.42
C THR A 308 4.19 -10.86 -3.01
N THR A 309 3.33 -11.15 -3.98
CA THR A 309 2.02 -11.76 -3.69
C THR A 309 2.14 -13.02 -2.84
N GLN A 310 3.21 -13.80 -3.04
CA GLN A 310 3.50 -14.98 -2.24
C GLN A 310 3.73 -14.66 -0.75
N THR A 311 4.45 -13.58 -0.45
CA THR A 311 4.67 -13.17 0.96
C THR A 311 3.36 -12.83 1.67
N VAL A 312 2.40 -12.21 0.97
CA VAL A 312 1.08 -11.92 1.54
C VAL A 312 0.25 -13.19 1.73
N ILE A 313 0.29 -14.12 0.78
CA ILE A 313 -0.38 -15.43 0.93
C ILE A 313 0.18 -16.18 2.15
N SER A 314 1.50 -16.15 2.35
CA SER A 314 2.12 -16.76 3.54
C SER A 314 1.61 -16.15 4.85
N VAL A 315 1.40 -14.83 4.91
CA VAL A 315 0.82 -14.17 6.09
C VAL A 315 -0.63 -14.61 6.31
N ILE A 316 -1.43 -14.65 5.25
CA ILE A 316 -2.83 -15.07 5.34
C ILE A 316 -2.91 -16.52 5.83
N ASN A 317 -2.07 -17.40 5.31
CA ASN A 317 -2.01 -18.80 5.75
C ASN A 317 -1.59 -18.90 7.22
N ALA A 318 -0.61 -18.11 7.66
CA ALA A 318 -0.20 -18.08 9.07
C ALA A 318 -1.32 -17.58 9.98
N ALA A 319 -2.06 -16.54 9.57
CA ALA A 319 -3.21 -16.02 10.30
C ALA A 319 -4.34 -17.06 10.38
N TYR A 320 -4.62 -17.77 9.28
CA TYR A 320 -5.61 -18.85 9.24
C TYR A 320 -5.21 -20.02 10.16
N SER A 321 -3.95 -20.45 10.13
CA SER A 321 -3.45 -21.49 11.03
C SER A 321 -3.57 -21.07 12.50
N TYR A 322 -3.27 -19.80 12.81
CA TYR A 322 -3.44 -19.26 14.16
C TYR A 322 -4.90 -19.32 14.62
N VAL A 323 -5.84 -18.89 13.76
CA VAL A 323 -7.28 -18.99 14.03
C VAL A 323 -7.70 -20.43 14.28
N MET A 324 -7.26 -21.36 13.43
CA MET A 324 -7.62 -22.78 13.55
C MET A 324 -7.09 -23.41 14.85
N ILE A 325 -5.89 -23.01 15.29
CA ILE A 325 -5.35 -23.46 16.58
C ILE A 325 -6.19 -22.89 17.74
N MET A 326 -6.58 -21.62 17.67
CA MET A 326 -7.37 -20.98 18.72
C MET A 326 -8.79 -21.54 18.80
N THR A 327 -9.41 -21.89 17.67
CA THR A 327 -10.72 -22.55 17.66
C THR A 327 -10.63 -23.96 18.22
N ASN A 328 -9.67 -24.77 17.76
CA ASN A 328 -9.53 -26.15 18.20
C ASN A 328 -9.06 -26.26 19.67
N GLY A 329 -8.32 -25.26 20.15
CA GLY A 329 -7.90 -25.17 21.55
C GLY A 329 -9.02 -24.79 22.51
N ASN A 330 -10.11 -24.18 22.02
CA ASN A 330 -11.30 -23.89 22.83
C ASN A 330 -12.25 -25.11 22.96
N ASP A 331 -12.03 -26.17 22.19
CA ASP A 331 -12.84 -27.41 22.21
C ASP A 331 -12.26 -28.51 23.16
N LEU A 332 -11.19 -28.21 23.91
CA LEU A 332 -10.51 -29.12 24.87
C LEU A 332 -10.67 -28.65 26.32
#